data_AF-A0A0L8G1N3-F1
#
_entry.id   AF-A0A0L8G1N3-F1
#
_cell.length_a   1.000
_cell.length_b   1.000
_cell.length_c   1.000
_cell.angle_alpha   90.00
_cell.angle_beta   90.00
_cell.angle_gamma   90.00
#
_symmetry.space_group_name_H-M   'P 1'
#
loop_
_entity.id
_entity.type
_entity.pdbx_description
1 polymer ?
#
loop_
_entity_poly.entity_id
_entity_poly.type
_entity_poly.pdbx_seq_one_letter_code
_entity_poly.pdbx_strand_id
1 'polypeptide(L)'
;MDLLQHYWLSSDNRNIETQVYNLYYVILTLTRMSDTSDVMTSVDSISPWWEKIREACTQSTNSRAAYILALTARGVAMDMMTSKTKAKDPDADTADTSQTDKVDNGISEWEDVSVDHEKWNVLIRQLEDTLALNSLLKMKIPPPSMSTISSAASEPLLVSVNHLLDGGRGSIPEIVAKFISRANFSHEVLNRPRGLVLSESVEMAEEPLENIHVRFEEQFLGQLDTLQERFPHSLDSDVLLANCSWEYIVLWNKDLE
;
A
#
# COMPACT_ATOMS: atom_id res chain seq x y z
N MET A 1 15.62 -5.97 15.57
CA MET A 1 14.67 -5.72 14.48
C MET A 1 14.62 -4.27 14.07
N ASP A 2 14.65 -3.35 15.03
CA ASP A 2 14.47 -1.91 14.79
C ASP A 2 15.46 -1.36 13.75
N LEU A 3 16.73 -1.76 13.80
CA LEU A 3 17.73 -1.35 12.79
C LEU A 3 17.36 -1.84 11.37
N LEU A 4 16.88 -3.08 11.24
CA LEU A 4 16.44 -3.63 9.94
C LEU A 4 15.24 -2.85 9.43
N GLN A 5 14.25 -2.60 10.29
CA GLN A 5 13.04 -1.85 9.94
C GLN A 5 13.40 -0.43 9.50
N HIS A 6 14.17 0.31 10.29
CA HIS A 6 14.61 1.66 9.94
C HIS A 6 15.41 1.69 8.64
N TYR A 7 16.36 0.76 8.47
CA TYR A 7 17.12 0.67 7.22
C TYR A 7 16.22 0.35 6.03
N TRP A 8 15.37 -0.66 6.15
CA TRP A 8 14.50 -1.13 5.08
C TRP A 8 13.53 -0.03 4.62
N LEU A 9 12.85 0.59 5.58
CA LEU A 9 11.80 1.59 5.35
C LEU A 9 12.35 2.95 4.89
N SER A 10 13.61 3.28 5.19
CA SER A 10 14.20 4.57 4.79
C SER A 10 14.62 4.66 3.33
N SER A 11 14.71 3.53 2.61
CA SER A 11 15.34 3.50 1.28
C SER A 11 14.34 3.38 0.14
N ASP A 12 14.29 4.38 -0.73
CA ASP A 12 13.34 4.47 -1.84
C ASP A 12 13.74 3.74 -3.12
N ASN A 13 15.01 3.32 -3.27
CA ASN A 13 15.53 2.81 -4.54
C ASN A 13 16.29 1.49 -4.36
N ARG A 14 15.55 0.39 -4.22
CA ARG A 14 16.10 -0.96 -4.01
C ARG A 14 15.77 -1.85 -5.20
N ASN A 15 16.73 -2.66 -5.65
CA ASN A 15 16.44 -3.78 -6.55
C ASN A 15 15.62 -4.82 -5.76
N ILE A 16 14.34 -4.98 -6.12
CA ILE A 16 13.38 -5.75 -5.31
C ILE A 16 13.68 -7.25 -5.36
N GLU A 17 14.09 -7.79 -6.51
CA GLU A 17 14.21 -9.24 -6.71
C GLU A 17 15.22 -9.89 -5.76
N THR A 18 16.44 -9.37 -5.71
CA THR A 18 17.49 -9.93 -4.83
C THR A 18 17.26 -9.55 -3.37
N GLN A 19 16.66 -8.39 -3.10
CA GLN A 19 16.52 -7.87 -1.74
C GLN A 19 15.37 -8.50 -0.98
N VAL A 20 14.31 -8.95 -1.65
CA VAL A 20 13.18 -9.66 -1.00
C VAL A 20 13.66 -10.99 -0.40
N TYR A 21 14.48 -11.74 -1.13
CA TYR A 21 15.07 -12.99 -0.61
C TYR A 21 15.92 -12.72 0.63
N ASN A 22 16.85 -11.77 0.55
CA ASN A 22 17.69 -11.40 1.69
C ASN A 22 16.86 -10.92 2.88
N LEU A 23 15.83 -10.11 2.64
CA LEU A 23 14.92 -9.65 3.68
C LEU A 23 14.23 -10.82 4.37
N TYR A 24 13.69 -11.77 3.61
CA TYR A 24 13.05 -12.97 4.15
C TYR A 24 14.00 -13.74 5.09
N TYR A 25 15.23 -14.04 4.66
CA TYR A 25 16.18 -14.80 5.50
C TYR A 25 16.62 -14.03 6.74
N VAL A 26 16.78 -12.71 6.63
CA VAL A 26 17.11 -11.87 7.80
C VAL A 26 15.94 -11.87 8.78
N ILE A 27 14.69 -11.66 8.33
CA ILE A 27 13.51 -11.71 9.20
C ILE A 27 13.37 -13.10 9.83
N LEU A 28 13.51 -14.16 9.04
CA LEU A 28 13.44 -15.54 9.53
C LEU A 28 14.49 -15.81 10.61
N THR A 29 15.74 -15.40 10.38
CA THR A 29 16.84 -15.60 11.33
C THR A 29 16.59 -14.82 12.62
N LEU A 30 16.21 -13.54 12.51
CA LEU A 30 15.89 -12.70 13.68
C LEU A 30 14.69 -13.25 14.46
N THR A 31 13.68 -13.77 13.76
CA THR A 31 12.51 -14.39 14.38
C THR A 31 12.90 -15.65 15.15
N ARG A 32 13.77 -16.50 14.59
CA ARG A 32 14.29 -17.71 15.27
C ARG A 32 15.18 -17.39 16.47
N MET A 33 15.84 -16.23 16.48
CA MET A 33 16.65 -15.77 17.61
C MET A 33 15.83 -15.09 18.70
N SER A 34 14.54 -14.82 18.46
CA SER A 34 13.66 -14.13 19.39
C SER A 34 12.96 -15.10 20.32
N ASP A 35 12.40 -14.59 21.42
CA ASP A 35 11.68 -15.43 22.37
C ASP A 35 10.46 -16.07 21.68
N THR A 36 10.30 -17.37 21.89
CA THR A 36 9.19 -18.13 21.28
C THR A 36 7.84 -17.65 21.81
N SER A 37 7.78 -17.18 23.07
CA SER A 37 6.54 -16.61 23.62
C SER A 37 6.11 -15.32 22.93
N ASP A 38 7.07 -14.53 22.45
CA ASP A 38 6.82 -13.26 21.78
C ASP A 38 6.42 -13.46 20.32
N VAL A 39 6.95 -14.50 19.68
CA VAL A 39 6.71 -14.83 18.26
C VAL A 39 5.47 -15.70 18.06
N MET A 40 5.26 -16.68 18.94
CA MET A 40 4.23 -17.71 18.81
C MET A 40 3.22 -17.64 19.95
N THR A 41 2.23 -16.78 19.76
CA THR A 41 1.13 -16.58 20.70
C THR A 41 -0.03 -17.54 20.44
N SER A 42 -1.02 -17.58 21.35
CA SER A 42 -2.26 -18.34 21.15
C SER A 42 -3.09 -17.75 20.00
N VAL A 43 -4.01 -18.53 19.44
CA VAL A 43 -4.83 -18.15 18.26
C VAL A 43 -5.56 -16.82 18.47
N ASP A 44 -6.07 -16.57 19.67
CA ASP A 44 -6.82 -15.36 20.02
C ASP A 44 -5.95 -14.16 20.46
N SER A 45 -4.63 -14.32 20.46
CA SER A 45 -3.72 -13.32 21.03
C SER A 45 -2.74 -12.79 19.99
N ILE A 46 -2.43 -11.49 20.13
CA ILE A 46 -1.55 -10.77 19.22
C ILE A 46 -0.10 -10.98 19.65
N SER A 47 0.74 -11.43 18.73
CA SER A 47 2.18 -11.51 18.93
C SER A 47 2.81 -10.11 19.10
N PRO A 48 3.49 -9.82 20.22
CA PRO A 48 4.20 -8.55 20.40
C PRO A 48 5.38 -8.41 19.42
N TRP A 49 5.97 -9.50 18.95
CA TRP A 49 7.01 -9.47 17.93
C TRP A 49 6.47 -8.98 16.58
N TRP A 50 5.37 -9.57 16.12
CA TRP A 50 4.76 -9.19 14.84
C TRP A 50 4.10 -7.82 14.90
N GLU A 51 3.54 -7.43 16.05
CA GLU A 51 2.93 -6.10 16.24
C GLU A 51 3.95 -4.99 16.01
N LYS A 52 5.18 -5.11 16.52
CA LYS A 52 6.25 -4.14 16.26
C LYS A 52 6.53 -3.93 14.77
N ILE A 53 6.52 -5.01 13.98
CA ILE A 53 6.72 -4.91 12.52
C ILE A 53 5.52 -4.23 11.87
N ARG A 54 4.30 -4.59 12.26
CA ARG A 54 3.07 -3.97 11.75
C ARG A 54 3.04 -2.48 12.03
N GLU A 55 3.34 -2.07 13.26
CA GLU A 55 3.42 -0.66 13.65
C GLU A 55 4.43 0.11 12.79
N ALA A 56 5.65 -0.43 12.60
CA ALA A 56 6.66 0.19 11.74
C ALA A 56 6.18 0.35 10.28
N CYS A 57 5.48 -0.66 9.75
CA CYS A 57 4.88 -0.58 8.41
C CYS A 57 3.77 0.49 8.33
N THR A 58 2.89 0.59 9.33
CA THR A 58 1.79 1.56 9.33
C THR A 58 2.26 3.02 9.43
N GLN A 59 3.38 3.25 10.12
CA GLN A 59 3.96 4.59 10.31
C GLN A 59 4.79 5.04 9.11
N SER A 60 5.28 4.12 8.28
CA SER A 60 6.16 4.45 7.16
C SER A 60 5.44 5.19 6.04
N THR A 61 6.05 6.28 5.57
CA THR A 61 5.64 6.99 4.35
C THR A 61 6.14 6.31 3.06
N ASN A 62 7.06 5.35 3.18
CA ASN A 62 7.52 4.53 2.06
C ASN A 62 6.63 3.30 1.90
N SER A 63 5.46 3.49 1.29
CA SER A 63 4.44 2.45 1.18
C SER A 63 4.92 1.21 0.43
N ARG A 64 5.84 1.35 -0.54
CA ARG A 64 6.41 0.21 -1.28
C ARG A 64 7.30 -0.65 -0.40
N ALA A 65 8.20 -0.03 0.35
CA ALA A 65 9.05 -0.75 1.29
C ALA A 65 8.22 -1.40 2.41
N ALA A 66 7.25 -0.68 2.96
CA ALA A 66 6.34 -1.17 3.99
C ALA A 66 5.50 -2.37 3.50
N TYR A 67 4.96 -2.31 2.29
CA TYR A 67 4.20 -3.40 1.68
C TYR A 67 5.04 -4.67 1.52
N ILE A 68 6.26 -4.55 0.99
CA ILE A 68 7.17 -5.69 0.83
C ILE A 68 7.58 -6.26 2.20
N LEU A 69 7.84 -5.41 3.19
CA LEU A 69 8.15 -5.83 4.56
C LEU A 69 6.98 -6.60 5.20
N ALA A 70 5.76 -6.09 5.04
CA ALA A 70 4.56 -6.75 5.55
C ALA A 70 4.33 -8.13 4.89
N LEU A 71 4.49 -8.22 3.56
CA LEU A 71 4.37 -9.49 2.83
C LEU A 71 5.41 -10.53 3.26
N THR A 72 6.67 -10.11 3.37
CA THR A 72 7.77 -11.00 3.79
C THR A 72 7.62 -11.43 5.25
N ALA A 73 7.26 -10.50 6.15
CA ALA A 73 7.01 -10.81 7.55
C ALA A 73 5.81 -11.77 7.73
N ARG A 74 4.70 -11.55 7.00
CA ARG A 74 3.57 -12.49 6.97
C ARG A 74 4.01 -13.87 6.50
N GLY A 75 4.80 -13.94 5.42
CA GLY A 75 5.34 -15.22 4.92
C GLY A 75 6.13 -15.98 5.99
N VAL A 76 7.06 -15.29 6.67
CA VAL A 76 7.82 -15.88 7.78
C VAL A 76 6.90 -16.32 8.92
N ALA A 77 5.90 -15.52 9.30
CA ALA A 77 4.96 -15.87 10.36
C ALA A 77 4.18 -17.15 10.03
N MET A 78 3.71 -17.31 8.79
CA MET A 78 3.01 -18.52 8.32
C MET A 78 3.95 -19.74 8.30
N ASP A 79 5.20 -19.56 7.87
CA ASP A 79 6.19 -20.64 7.89
C ASP A 79 6.50 -21.12 9.32
N MET A 80 6.51 -20.20 10.30
CA MET A 80 6.67 -20.57 11.71
C MET A 80 5.46 -21.35 12.23
N MET A 81 4.24 -20.94 11.89
CA MET A 81 3.02 -21.65 12.28
C MET A 81 2.96 -23.07 11.68
N THR A 82 3.25 -23.20 10.39
CA THR A 82 3.23 -24.51 9.69
C THR A 82 4.37 -25.44 10.13
N SER A 83 5.52 -24.90 10.55
CA SER A 83 6.60 -25.74 11.11
C SER A 83 6.22 -26.35 12.46
N LYS A 84 5.42 -25.64 13.28
CA LYS A 84 4.97 -26.11 14.59
C LYS A 84 3.89 -27.17 14.51
N THR A 85 2.99 -27.12 13.52
CA THR A 85 2.00 -28.18 13.31
C THR A 85 2.67 -29.49 12.93
N LYS A 86 3.67 -29.44 12.04
CA LYS A 86 4.48 -30.61 11.66
C LYS A 86 5.31 -31.20 12.80
N ALA A 87 5.81 -30.36 13.72
CA ALA A 87 6.59 -30.83 14.87
C ALA A 87 5.74 -31.46 15.99
N LYS A 88 4.41 -31.27 15.98
CA LYS A 88 3.49 -31.88 16.95
C LYS A 88 3.07 -33.31 16.60
N ASP A 89 3.36 -33.81 15.39
CA ASP A 89 3.10 -35.19 14.94
C ASP A 89 4.38 -36.05 14.76
N PRO A 90 5.22 -36.29 15.79
CA PRO A 90 6.34 -37.23 15.68
C PRO A 90 5.97 -38.70 15.94
N ASP A 91 4.77 -39.01 16.45
CA ASP A 91 4.36 -40.39 16.83
C ASP A 91 3.56 -41.15 15.75
N ALA A 92 3.34 -40.57 14.57
CA ALA A 92 2.58 -41.22 13.49
C ALA A 92 3.41 -42.21 12.62
N ASP A 93 4.71 -42.33 12.85
CA ASP A 93 5.62 -43.18 12.04
C ASP A 93 5.94 -44.56 12.66
N THR A 94 5.12 -45.04 13.60
CA THR A 94 5.26 -46.41 14.15
C THR A 94 4.06 -47.29 13.85
N ALA A 95 3.70 -47.46 12.57
CA ALA A 95 2.89 -48.60 12.17
C ALA A 95 3.22 -49.04 10.73
N ASP A 96 3.64 -50.29 10.67
CA ASP A 96 4.09 -51.06 9.52
C ASP A 96 3.01 -51.22 8.42
N THR A 97 3.52 -51.39 7.20
CA THR A 97 2.88 -51.89 5.98
C THR A 97 1.59 -52.69 6.18
N SER A 98 0.44 -52.14 5.77
CA SER A 98 -0.60 -52.90 5.05
C SER A 98 -1.72 -51.99 4.53
N GLN A 99 -2.10 -52.22 3.28
CA GLN A 99 -3.34 -51.71 2.70
C GLN A 99 -4.51 -52.11 3.60
N THR A 100 -5.33 -51.16 4.05
CA THR A 100 -6.81 -51.27 4.15
C THR A 100 -7.40 -49.98 4.70
N ASP A 101 -8.43 -49.51 4.00
CA ASP A 101 -9.63 -48.84 4.51
C ASP A 101 -9.51 -47.53 5.31
N LYS A 102 -9.87 -46.46 4.60
CA LYS A 102 -10.78 -45.39 5.04
C LYS A 102 -11.24 -45.47 6.50
N VAL A 103 -10.55 -44.74 7.38
CA VAL A 103 -11.16 -44.17 8.58
C VAL A 103 -10.70 -42.72 8.70
N ASP A 104 -11.61 -41.86 8.27
CA ASP A 104 -11.98 -40.60 8.94
C ASP A 104 -10.90 -39.93 9.80
N ASN A 105 -10.16 -39.00 9.20
CA ASN A 105 -9.42 -37.95 9.94
C ASN A 105 -10.16 -36.60 9.82
N GLY A 106 -11.50 -36.63 9.94
CA GLY A 106 -12.38 -35.46 9.86
C GLY A 106 -12.31 -34.46 11.03
N ILE A 107 -11.18 -34.37 11.75
CA ILE A 107 -11.02 -33.47 12.92
C ILE A 107 -9.88 -32.44 12.73
N SER A 108 -9.34 -32.28 11.51
CA SER A 108 -8.40 -31.16 11.23
C SER A 108 -8.66 -30.48 9.88
N GLU A 109 -9.93 -30.38 9.47
CA GLU A 109 -10.32 -29.65 8.25
C GLU A 109 -10.63 -28.16 8.52
N TRP A 110 -10.65 -27.75 9.79
CA TRP A 110 -10.78 -26.35 10.20
C TRP A 110 -9.40 -25.83 10.62
N GLU A 111 -8.73 -25.10 9.72
CA GLU A 111 -7.52 -24.35 10.07
C GLU A 111 -7.94 -23.14 10.92
N ASP A 112 -7.43 -23.06 12.15
CA ASP A 112 -7.79 -22.01 13.09
C ASP A 112 -7.18 -20.67 12.62
N VAL A 113 -8.03 -19.70 12.28
CA VAL A 113 -7.58 -18.39 11.77
C VAL A 113 -7.13 -17.53 12.94
N SER A 114 -5.81 -17.47 13.16
CA SER A 114 -5.25 -16.62 14.22
C SER A 114 -5.55 -15.14 14.01
N VAL A 115 -5.67 -14.40 15.12
CA VAL A 115 -5.80 -12.93 15.11
C VAL A 115 -4.62 -12.29 14.37
N ASP A 116 -3.41 -12.83 14.51
CA ASP A 116 -2.23 -12.35 13.79
C ASP A 116 -2.38 -12.49 12.27
N HIS A 117 -2.98 -13.59 11.79
CA HIS A 117 -3.24 -13.78 10.36
C HIS A 117 -4.14 -12.68 9.80
N GLU A 118 -5.25 -12.37 10.49
CA GLU A 118 -6.18 -11.35 10.03
C GLU A 118 -5.57 -9.94 10.14
N LYS A 119 -4.80 -9.65 11.20
CA LYS A 119 -4.05 -8.40 11.32
C LYS A 119 -3.09 -8.18 10.15
N TRP A 120 -2.44 -9.22 9.66
CA TRP A 120 -1.62 -9.14 8.45
C TRP A 120 -2.45 -8.86 7.20
N ASN A 121 -3.59 -9.54 7.03
CA ASN A 121 -4.45 -9.33 5.85
C ASN A 121 -5.00 -7.90 5.80
N VAL A 122 -5.46 -7.37 6.94
CA VAL A 122 -5.93 -5.98 7.05
C VAL A 122 -4.81 -5.00 6.70
N LEU A 123 -3.62 -5.17 7.29
CA LEU A 123 -2.49 -4.29 7.02
C LEU A 123 -2.07 -4.31 5.54
N ILE A 124 -2.03 -5.49 4.93
CA ILE A 124 -1.66 -5.64 3.52
C ILE A 124 -2.65 -4.91 2.63
N ARG A 125 -3.96 -5.08 2.85
CA ARG A 125 -4.99 -4.35 2.09
C ARG A 125 -4.85 -2.84 2.26
N GLN A 126 -4.64 -2.36 3.49
CA GLN A 126 -4.40 -0.94 3.77
C GLN A 126 -3.14 -0.40 3.07
N LEU A 127 -2.08 -1.20 3.00
CA LEU A 127 -0.86 -0.83 2.29
C LEU A 127 -1.03 -0.84 0.77
N GLU A 128 -1.84 -1.74 0.20
CA GLU A 128 -2.21 -1.72 -1.22
C GLU A 128 -3.01 -0.46 -1.58
N ASP A 129 -3.99 -0.11 -0.74
CA ASP A 129 -4.78 1.12 -0.85
C ASP A 129 -3.86 2.36 -0.80
N THR A 130 -2.94 2.38 0.16
CA THR A 130 -1.96 3.48 0.31
C THR A 130 -0.97 3.52 -0.87
N LEU A 131 -0.63 2.37 -1.45
CA LEU A 131 0.22 2.27 -2.63
C LEU A 131 -0.44 2.84 -3.88
N ALA A 132 -1.71 2.50 -4.11
CA ALA A 132 -2.50 3.06 -5.21
C ALA A 132 -2.63 4.59 -5.07
N LEU A 133 -2.79 5.09 -3.84
CA LEU A 133 -2.80 6.53 -3.61
C LEU A 133 -1.44 7.16 -3.91
N ASN A 134 -0.35 6.53 -3.43
CA ASN A 134 1.00 7.01 -3.68
C ASN A 134 1.41 7.00 -5.17
N SER A 135 0.86 6.11 -6.00
CA SER A 135 1.15 6.14 -7.44
C SER A 135 0.61 7.40 -8.10
N LEU A 136 -0.57 7.88 -7.68
CA LEU A 136 -1.11 9.18 -8.10
C LEU A 136 -0.26 10.34 -7.55
N LEU A 137 0.04 10.35 -6.26
CA LEU A 137 0.76 11.47 -5.61
C LEU A 137 2.20 11.65 -6.11
N LYS A 138 2.83 10.58 -6.62
CA LYS A 138 4.20 10.61 -7.17
C LYS A 138 4.25 10.85 -8.68
N MET A 139 3.11 11.10 -9.33
CA MET A 139 3.09 11.49 -10.73
C MET A 139 3.90 12.79 -10.94
N LYS A 140 4.73 12.80 -11.98
CA LYS A 140 5.53 13.98 -12.34
C LYS A 140 4.64 14.98 -13.05
N ILE A 141 4.29 16.06 -12.36
CA ILE A 141 3.54 17.18 -12.93
C ILE A 141 4.44 17.86 -13.99
N PRO A 142 4.00 17.99 -15.25
CA PRO A 142 4.74 18.72 -16.28
C PRO A 142 5.01 20.17 -15.86
N PRO A 143 6.15 20.78 -16.27
CA PRO A 143 6.42 22.17 -15.95
C PRO A 143 5.31 23.07 -16.53
N PRO A 144 4.88 24.11 -15.79
CA PRO A 144 3.78 24.96 -16.24
C PRO A 144 4.13 25.65 -17.56
N SER A 145 3.38 25.36 -18.63
CA SER A 145 3.40 26.15 -19.86
C SER A 145 2.70 27.48 -19.59
N MET A 146 3.46 28.47 -19.11
CA MET A 146 3.09 29.89 -19.09
C MET A 146 1.73 30.19 -18.41
N SER A 147 1.62 30.11 -17.08
CA SER A 147 0.61 30.85 -16.31
C SER A 147 0.99 31.00 -14.82
N THR A 148 0.41 32.02 -14.20
CA THR A 148 0.95 32.90 -13.14
C THR A 148 0.71 32.48 -11.69
N ILE A 149 0.40 31.21 -11.41
CA ILE A 149 0.30 30.75 -10.03
C ILE A 149 1.68 30.28 -9.62
N SER A 150 2.26 30.99 -8.64
CA SER A 150 3.59 30.72 -8.13
C SER A 150 3.70 29.24 -7.78
N SER A 151 4.55 28.53 -8.52
CA SER A 151 5.09 27.22 -8.14
C SER A 151 5.99 27.42 -6.92
N ALA A 152 5.44 27.89 -5.80
CA ALA A 152 6.08 27.80 -4.52
C ALA A 152 6.35 26.31 -4.28
N ALA A 153 7.61 25.98 -4.00
CA ALA A 153 8.08 24.61 -3.80
C ALA A 153 7.18 23.89 -2.79
N SER A 154 6.17 23.19 -3.30
CA SER A 154 5.12 22.63 -2.47
C SER A 154 5.66 21.39 -1.79
N GLU A 155 5.50 21.29 -0.47
CA GLU A 155 5.96 20.15 0.32
C GLU A 155 5.47 18.82 -0.29
N PRO A 156 6.30 17.76 -0.31
CA PRO A 156 5.91 16.48 -0.88
C PRO A 156 4.65 15.94 -0.19
N LEU A 157 3.66 15.47 -0.97
CA LEU A 157 2.49 14.79 -0.41
C LEU A 157 2.90 13.39 0.05
N LEU A 158 3.29 13.28 1.31
CA LEU A 158 3.68 12.02 1.93
C LEU A 158 2.49 11.44 2.69
N VAL A 159 2.25 10.13 2.49
CA VAL A 159 1.14 9.42 3.11
C VAL A 159 1.61 8.10 3.68
N SER A 160 1.21 7.84 4.93
CA SER A 160 1.31 6.55 5.60
C SER A 160 -0.08 6.00 5.91
N VAL A 161 -0.18 4.73 6.28
CA VAL A 161 -1.44 4.12 6.68
C VAL A 161 -2.01 4.84 7.90
N ASN A 162 -1.17 5.12 8.91
CA ASN A 162 -1.61 5.85 10.10
C ASN A 162 -2.13 7.25 9.77
N HIS A 163 -1.45 7.99 8.88
CA HIS A 163 -1.93 9.30 8.45
C HIS A 163 -3.35 9.23 7.85
N LEU A 164 -3.65 8.21 7.05
CA LEU A 164 -4.99 8.04 6.46
C LEU A 164 -6.04 7.66 7.50
N LEU A 165 -5.69 6.76 8.43
CA LEU A 165 -6.60 6.29 9.48
C LEU A 165 -6.91 7.39 10.51
N ASP A 166 -5.89 8.13 10.94
CA ASP A 166 -6.01 9.23 11.90
C ASP A 166 -6.79 10.43 11.32
N GLY A 167 -6.62 10.70 10.02
CA GLY A 167 -7.36 11.75 9.31
C GLY A 167 -8.82 11.38 8.99
N GLY A 168 -9.25 10.14 9.26
CA GLY A 168 -10.62 9.70 9.06
C GLY A 168 -11.11 9.78 7.62
N ARG A 169 -12.41 9.99 7.42
CA ARG A 169 -13.05 9.95 6.09
C ARG A 169 -12.64 11.09 5.15
N GLY A 170 -12.13 12.20 5.70
CA GLY A 170 -11.72 13.37 4.93
C GLY A 170 -10.30 13.30 4.39
N SER A 171 -9.45 12.41 4.92
CA SER A 171 -8.02 12.38 4.59
C SER A 171 -7.72 12.11 3.11
N ILE A 172 -8.47 11.17 2.52
CA ILE A 172 -8.34 10.76 1.11
C ILE A 172 -8.78 11.87 0.14
N PRO A 173 -10.00 12.42 0.21
CA PRO A 173 -10.40 13.47 -0.72
C PRO A 173 -9.56 14.73 -0.54
N GLU A 174 -9.14 15.06 0.68
CA GLU A 174 -8.27 16.20 0.95
C GLU A 174 -6.92 16.06 0.22
N ILE A 175 -6.25 14.90 0.33
CA ILE A 175 -4.93 14.74 -0.28
C ILE A 175 -4.97 14.61 -1.79
N VAL A 176 -6.03 14.00 -2.34
CA VAL A 176 -6.26 13.96 -3.79
C VAL A 176 -6.57 15.37 -4.32
N ALA A 177 -7.39 16.15 -3.62
CA ALA A 177 -7.67 17.54 -3.97
C ALA A 177 -6.41 18.41 -3.94
N LYS A 178 -5.52 18.23 -2.95
CA LYS A 178 -4.21 18.90 -2.90
C LYS A 178 -3.34 18.55 -4.11
N PHE A 179 -3.39 17.30 -4.59
CA PHE A 179 -2.68 16.93 -5.81
C PHE A 179 -3.30 17.61 -7.04
N ILE A 180 -4.63 17.57 -7.17
CA ILE A 180 -5.36 18.17 -8.29
C ILE A 180 -5.09 19.67 -8.39
N SER A 181 -5.11 20.38 -7.26
CA SER A 181 -4.87 21.82 -7.21
C SER A 181 -3.43 22.17 -7.60
N ARG A 182 -2.43 21.36 -7.18
CA ARG A 182 -1.03 21.49 -7.61
C ARG A 182 -0.82 21.19 -9.09
N ALA A 183 -1.54 20.21 -9.62
CA ALA A 183 -1.53 19.87 -11.04
C ALA A 183 -2.28 20.90 -11.90
N ASN A 184 -3.03 21.82 -11.27
CA ASN A 184 -3.82 22.87 -11.89
C ASN A 184 -4.84 22.34 -12.93
N PHE A 185 -5.50 21.22 -12.62
CA PHE A 185 -6.53 20.68 -13.52
C PHE A 185 -7.78 21.57 -13.54
N SER A 186 -8.37 21.75 -14.73
CA SER A 186 -9.67 22.43 -14.82
C SER A 186 -10.81 21.50 -14.37
N HIS A 187 -11.92 22.07 -13.94
CA HIS A 187 -13.13 21.29 -13.57
C HIS A 187 -13.67 20.43 -14.73
N GLU A 188 -13.36 20.78 -15.98
CA GLU A 188 -13.76 20.04 -17.17
C GLU A 188 -13.04 18.70 -17.29
N VAL A 189 -11.77 18.64 -16.86
CA VAL A 189 -10.98 17.40 -16.85
C VAL A 189 -11.59 16.39 -15.87
N LEU A 190 -11.98 16.86 -14.68
CA LEU A 190 -12.57 16.00 -13.63
C LEU A 190 -13.96 15.46 -14.02
N ASN A 191 -14.71 16.21 -14.82
CA ASN A 191 -16.04 15.86 -15.30
C ASN A 191 -16.04 15.14 -16.65
N ARG A 192 -14.86 14.86 -17.23
CA ARG A 192 -14.76 14.18 -18.52
C ARG A 192 -15.38 12.77 -18.40
N PRO A 193 -16.26 12.35 -19.33
CA PRO A 193 -16.80 11.01 -19.31
C PRO A 193 -15.68 9.97 -19.42
N ARG A 194 -15.56 9.13 -18.41
CA ARG A 194 -14.56 8.06 -18.29
C ARG A 194 -14.90 6.92 -19.26
N GLY A 195 -13.93 6.47 -20.08
CA GLY A 195 -14.09 5.30 -20.95
C GLY A 195 -13.78 5.45 -22.45
N LEU A 196 -13.29 6.60 -22.92
CA LEU A 196 -12.78 6.73 -24.29
C LEU A 196 -11.25 6.59 -24.30
N VAL A 197 -10.77 5.35 -24.15
CA VAL A 197 -9.37 5.03 -24.46
C VAL A 197 -9.22 5.08 -25.97
N LEU A 198 -8.71 6.19 -26.51
CA LEU A 198 -8.13 6.18 -27.85
C LEU A 198 -6.70 5.66 -27.72
N SER A 199 -6.56 4.36 -27.93
CA SER A 199 -5.27 3.76 -28.24
C SER A 199 -4.80 4.33 -29.57
N GLU A 200 -3.94 5.33 -29.56
CA GLU A 200 -3.10 5.61 -30.72
C GLU A 200 -1.65 5.72 -30.27
N SER A 201 -0.95 4.61 -30.50
CA SER A 201 0.50 4.49 -30.50
C SER A 201 1.09 5.60 -31.37
N VAL A 202 1.79 6.56 -30.77
CA VAL A 202 2.62 7.52 -31.50
C VAL A 202 4.07 7.28 -31.15
N GLU A 203 4.81 6.88 -32.17
CA GLU A 203 6.24 6.61 -32.19
C GLU A 203 7.07 7.84 -31.78
N MET A 204 8.27 7.54 -31.27
CA MET A 204 9.31 8.47 -30.83
C MET A 204 9.61 9.59 -31.84
N ALA A 205 9.09 10.79 -31.58
CA ALA A 205 9.61 12.07 -32.05
C ALA A 205 9.39 13.09 -30.91
N GLU A 206 10.17 14.18 -30.84
CA GLU A 206 9.99 15.24 -29.84
C GLU A 206 8.51 15.70 -29.82
N GLU A 207 7.78 15.32 -28.76
CA GLU A 207 6.34 15.51 -28.71
C GLU A 207 6.01 16.99 -28.46
N PRO A 208 5.05 17.58 -29.20
CA PRO A 208 4.60 18.93 -28.93
C PRO A 208 4.05 19.03 -27.49
N LEU A 209 4.31 20.15 -26.80
CA LEU A 209 3.94 20.39 -25.39
C LEU A 209 2.46 20.08 -25.08
N GLU A 210 1.57 20.33 -26.04
CA GLU A 210 0.14 20.07 -25.95
C GLU A 210 -0.17 18.57 -25.81
N ASN A 211 0.62 17.70 -26.47
CA ASN A 211 0.50 16.24 -26.37
C ASN A 211 0.97 15.71 -25.00
N ILE A 212 1.96 16.37 -24.39
CA ILE A 212 2.45 16.03 -23.04
C ILE A 212 1.37 16.29 -21.98
N HIS A 213 0.66 17.42 -22.08
CA HIS A 213 -0.40 17.76 -21.13
C HIS A 213 -1.61 16.81 -21.25
N VAL A 214 -2.05 16.51 -22.47
CA VAL A 214 -3.15 15.58 -22.72
C VAL A 214 -2.83 14.19 -22.16
N ARG A 215 -1.63 13.65 -22.42
CA ARG A 215 -1.22 12.35 -21.86
C ARG A 215 -1.13 12.35 -20.33
N PHE A 216 -0.71 13.46 -19.74
CA PHE A 216 -0.68 13.59 -18.29
C PHE A 216 -2.08 13.58 -17.68
N GLU A 217 -3.05 14.29 -18.28
CA GLU A 217 -4.46 14.23 -17.89
C GLU A 217 -5.02 12.81 -18.01
N GLU A 218 -4.76 12.11 -19.12
CA GLU A 218 -5.22 10.74 -19.34
C GLU A 218 -4.63 9.76 -18.31
N GLN A 219 -3.33 9.88 -18.03
CA GLN A 219 -2.68 9.08 -16.99
C GLN A 219 -3.30 9.35 -15.62
N PHE A 220 -3.58 10.62 -15.31
CA PHE A 220 -4.22 11.01 -14.06
C PHE A 220 -5.62 10.43 -13.94
N LEU A 221 -6.44 10.54 -15.00
CA LEU A 221 -7.79 9.97 -15.02
C LEU A 221 -7.76 8.46 -14.81
N GLY A 222 -6.85 7.73 -15.47
CA GLY A 222 -6.72 6.28 -15.23
C GLY A 222 -6.33 5.91 -13.79
N GLN A 223 -5.47 6.71 -13.14
CA GLN A 223 -5.15 6.53 -11.72
C GLN A 223 -6.34 6.90 -10.82
N LEU A 224 -7.07 7.96 -11.15
CA LEU A 224 -8.25 8.40 -10.41
C LEU A 224 -9.37 7.35 -10.47
N ASP A 225 -9.59 6.71 -11.62
CA ASP A 225 -10.56 5.64 -11.79
C ASP A 225 -10.24 4.45 -10.87
N THR A 226 -8.98 4.03 -10.87
CA THR A 226 -8.48 2.96 -9.99
C THR A 226 -8.70 3.31 -8.51
N LEU A 227 -8.53 4.58 -8.15
CA LEU A 227 -8.75 5.06 -6.79
C LEU A 227 -10.23 5.17 -6.43
N GLN A 228 -11.10 5.54 -7.37
CA GLN A 228 -12.54 5.59 -7.16
C GLN A 228 -13.12 4.18 -6.92
N GLU A 229 -12.58 3.16 -7.57
CA GLU A 229 -12.95 1.76 -7.29
C GLU A 229 -12.56 1.34 -5.86
N ARG A 230 -11.40 1.79 -5.37
CA ARG A 230 -10.92 1.49 -4.00
C ARG A 230 -11.61 2.35 -2.94
N PHE A 231 -11.94 3.61 -3.25
CA PHE A 231 -12.46 4.60 -2.31
C PHE A 231 -13.75 5.29 -2.82
N PRO A 232 -14.83 4.54 -3.08
CA PRO A 232 -16.00 5.04 -3.79
C PRO A 232 -16.72 6.18 -3.07
N HIS A 233 -16.75 6.15 -1.74
CA HIS A 233 -17.39 7.21 -0.95
C HIS A 233 -16.50 8.42 -0.73
N SER A 234 -15.19 8.21 -0.67
CA SER A 234 -14.21 9.28 -0.43
C SER A 234 -13.97 10.09 -1.70
N LEU A 235 -13.99 9.44 -2.86
CA LEU A 235 -13.73 10.05 -4.17
C LEU A 235 -14.99 10.14 -5.04
N ASP A 236 -16.15 10.17 -4.39
CA ASP A 236 -17.40 10.58 -5.03
C ASP A 236 -17.26 11.98 -5.63
N SER A 237 -17.94 12.24 -6.75
CA SER A 237 -17.80 13.49 -7.50
C SER A 237 -18.06 14.72 -6.63
N ASP A 238 -19.10 14.68 -5.80
CA ASP A 238 -19.48 15.84 -4.98
C ASP A 238 -18.45 16.10 -3.88
N VAL A 239 -17.96 15.02 -3.26
CA VAL A 239 -16.94 15.08 -2.21
C VAL A 239 -15.63 15.62 -2.76
N LEU A 240 -15.20 15.10 -3.92
CA LEU A 240 -13.95 15.51 -4.55
C LEU A 240 -14.01 16.97 -5.00
N LEU A 241 -15.09 17.38 -5.67
CA LEU A 241 -15.26 18.77 -6.13
C LEU A 241 -15.32 19.77 -4.97
N ALA A 242 -15.97 19.42 -3.86
CA ALA A 242 -15.99 20.24 -2.66
C ALA A 242 -14.59 20.45 -2.07
N ASN A 243 -13.78 19.39 -1.99
CA ASN A 243 -12.41 19.46 -1.50
C ASN A 243 -11.50 20.24 -2.47
N CYS A 244 -11.63 20.02 -3.78
CA CYS A 244 -10.91 20.81 -4.78
C CYS A 244 -11.25 22.30 -4.67
N SER A 245 -12.54 22.64 -4.53
CA SER A 245 -12.99 24.03 -4.38
C SER A 245 -12.36 24.70 -3.17
N TRP A 246 -12.29 23.98 -2.05
CA TRP A 246 -11.61 24.46 -0.85
C TRP A 246 -10.12 24.70 -1.08
N GLU A 247 -9.40 23.74 -1.68
CA GLU A 247 -7.97 23.88 -1.96
C GLU A 247 -7.66 25.04 -2.91
N TYR A 248 -8.50 25.26 -3.95
CA TYR A 248 -8.35 26.42 -4.84
C TYR A 248 -8.58 27.76 -4.13
N ILE A 249 -9.55 27.84 -3.20
CA ILE A 249 -9.76 29.04 -2.39
C ILE A 249 -8.54 29.30 -1.50
N VAL A 250 -7.97 28.26 -0.89
CA VAL A 250 -6.76 28.36 -0.06
C VAL A 250 -5.56 28.84 -0.88
N LEU A 251 -5.37 28.31 -2.09
CA LEU A 251 -4.32 28.76 -3.00
C LEU A 251 -4.51 30.22 -3.40
N TRP A 252 -5.73 30.60 -3.80
CA TRP A 252 -6.01 31.97 -4.20
C TRP A 252 -5.77 32.96 -3.06
N ASN A 253 -6.12 32.61 -1.82
CA ASN A 253 -5.86 33.47 -0.67
C ASN A 253 -4.35 33.67 -0.42
N LYS A 254 -3.51 32.66 -0.68
CA LYS A 254 -2.05 32.77 -0.55
C LYS A 254 -1.41 33.61 -1.64
N ASP A 255 -2.00 33.64 -2.84
CA ASP A 255 -1.51 34.47 -3.95
C ASP A 255 -1.84 35.98 -3.75
N LEU A 256 -2.77 36.30 -2.84
CA LEU A 256 -3.17 37.68 -2.52
C LEU A 256 -2.28 38.35 -1.45
N GLU A 257 -1.45 37.58 -0.74
CA GLU A 257 -0.49 38.05 0.28
C GLU A 257 0.92 38.27 -0.29
#